data_AF-A0A8B9I9V4-F1
#
_entry.id   AF-A0A8B9I9V4-F1
#
_cell.length_a   1.000
_cell.length_b   1.000
_cell.length_c   1.000
_cell.angle_alpha   90.00
_cell.angle_beta   90.00
_cell.angle_gamma   90.00
#
_symmetry.space_group_name_H-M   'P 1'
#
loop_
_entity.id
_entity.type
_entity.pdbx_description
1 polymer ?
#
loop_
_entity_poly.entity_id
_entity_poly.type
_entity_poly.pdbx_seq_one_letter_code
_entity_poly.pdbx_strand_id
1 'polypeptide(L)'
;MAAARYSRHRPLPSNRRPRAPLAPPGPARPPPALASRARPNPPRRHLVAGPGPGQCPRGTMFLTTVLLRKRIPGKQWIGKYRRPRVVTLSMKQAMIRRLEIEAENEYWLSRPYLTQEQEYNHNREGRRAKWETLKSTMTSKFPEHRYMSDHLNHLNVSKKWTS
;
A
#
# COMPACT_ATOMS: atom_id res chain seq x y z
N MET A 1 1.01 -71.17 -19.65
CA MET A 1 0.41 -69.82 -19.58
C MET A 1 0.12 -69.52 -18.12
N ALA A 2 0.88 -68.59 -17.53
CA ALA A 2 0.97 -68.39 -16.09
C ALA A 2 -0.06 -67.38 -15.57
N ALA A 3 -0.77 -67.76 -14.52
CA ALA A 3 -1.64 -66.89 -13.74
C ALA A 3 -1.01 -66.62 -12.37
N ALA A 4 -0.84 -65.34 -12.01
CA ALA A 4 -0.51 -64.89 -10.65
C ALA A 4 -1.17 -63.51 -10.47
N ARG A 5 -2.33 -63.41 -9.82
CA ARG A 5 -2.53 -63.14 -8.37
C ARG A 5 -1.55 -62.09 -7.82
N TYR A 6 -2.01 -60.86 -7.61
CA TYR A 6 -1.60 -60.01 -6.49
C TYR A 6 -2.75 -59.09 -6.06
N SER A 7 -3.42 -59.52 -4.98
CA SER A 7 -4.23 -58.67 -4.11
C SER A 7 -3.39 -58.38 -2.87
N ARG A 8 -3.15 -57.11 -2.55
CA ARG A 8 -2.67 -56.67 -1.22
C ARG A 8 -3.23 -55.28 -0.91
N HIS A 9 -4.35 -55.25 -0.21
CA HIS A 9 -4.77 -54.09 0.57
C HIS A 9 -3.77 -53.84 1.70
N ARG A 10 -3.31 -52.59 1.82
CA ARG A 10 -2.44 -52.12 2.89
C ARG A 10 -3.32 -51.43 3.95
N PRO A 11 -3.33 -51.85 5.23
CA PRO A 11 -4.12 -51.15 6.23
C PRO A 11 -3.40 -49.86 6.69
N LEU A 12 -4.18 -48.81 6.91
CA LEU A 12 -3.69 -47.54 7.48
C LEU A 12 -3.48 -47.69 9.01
N PRO A 13 -2.42 -47.09 9.59
CA PRO A 13 -2.19 -47.16 11.03
C PRO A 13 -3.16 -46.25 11.81
N SER A 14 -3.83 -46.84 12.80
CA SER A 14 -4.74 -46.19 13.74
C SER A 14 -4.00 -45.48 14.88
N ASN A 15 -3.39 -44.33 14.60
CA ASN A 15 -2.82 -43.47 15.65
C ASN A 15 -3.89 -42.53 16.22
N ARG A 16 -4.76 -43.04 17.11
CA ARG A 16 -5.55 -42.20 18.03
C ARG A 16 -4.82 -42.10 19.37
N ARG A 17 -3.97 -41.09 19.53
CA ARG A 17 -3.60 -40.59 20.87
C ARG A 17 -4.69 -39.62 21.34
N PRO A 18 -5.11 -39.63 22.62
CA PRO A 18 -6.02 -38.62 23.14
C PRO A 18 -5.33 -37.24 23.08
N ARG A 19 -5.97 -36.27 22.43
CA ARG A 19 -5.52 -34.87 22.43
C ARG A 19 -5.75 -34.30 23.82
N ALA A 20 -4.69 -33.79 24.44
CA ALA A 20 -4.81 -32.92 25.61
C ALA A 20 -5.65 -31.67 25.27
N PRO A 21 -6.43 -31.13 26.22
CA PRO A 21 -7.21 -29.91 25.98
C PRO A 21 -6.27 -28.73 25.69
N LEU A 22 -6.50 -28.07 24.56
CA LEU A 22 -5.82 -26.84 24.18
C LEU A 22 -6.19 -25.74 25.18
N ALA A 23 -5.19 -25.16 25.84
CA ALA A 23 -5.37 -23.96 26.65
C ALA A 23 -5.89 -22.80 25.75
N PRO A 24 -6.78 -21.93 26.27
CA PRO A 24 -7.32 -20.82 25.50
C PRO A 24 -6.21 -19.84 25.08
N PRO A 25 -6.28 -19.27 23.86
CA PRO A 25 -5.33 -18.26 23.43
C PRO A 25 -5.44 -17.03 24.33
N GLY A 26 -4.31 -16.63 24.92
CA GLY A 26 -4.20 -15.38 25.67
C GLY A 26 -4.51 -14.16 24.79
N PRO A 27 -4.80 -13.00 25.40
CA PRO A 27 -5.23 -11.81 24.68
C PRO A 27 -4.18 -11.36 23.66
N ALA A 28 -4.65 -11.08 22.43
CA ALA A 28 -3.83 -10.61 21.33
C ALA A 28 -3.09 -9.32 21.72
N ARG A 29 -1.75 -9.32 21.57
CA ARG A 29 -0.95 -8.11 21.73
C ARG A 29 -1.33 -7.10 20.64
N PRO A 30 -1.53 -5.81 20.99
CA PRO A 30 -1.84 -4.80 20.00
C PRO A 30 -0.65 -4.58 19.05
N PRO A 31 -0.90 -4.33 17.75
CA PRO A 31 0.17 -4.05 16.78
C PRO A 31 0.90 -2.75 17.14
N PRO A 32 2.22 -2.67 16.92
CA PRO A 32 2.97 -1.42 17.11
C PRO A 32 2.45 -0.35 16.15
N ALA A 33 2.20 0.84 16.70
CA ALA A 33 1.73 2.01 15.97
C ALA A 33 2.65 2.29 14.76
N LEU A 34 2.05 2.28 13.57
CA LEU A 34 2.69 2.68 12.32
C LEU A 34 3.06 4.17 12.39
N ALA A 35 4.31 4.44 12.78
CA ALA A 35 4.90 5.77 12.67
C ALA A 35 5.01 6.14 11.18
N SER A 36 4.12 7.03 10.74
CA SER A 36 4.10 7.65 9.41
C SER A 36 5.32 8.54 9.22
N ARG A 37 6.46 7.95 8.84
CA ARG A 37 7.61 8.72 8.34
C ARG A 37 7.32 9.23 6.93
N ALA A 38 6.61 10.36 6.85
CA ALA A 38 6.61 11.21 5.67
C ALA A 38 8.06 11.67 5.39
N ARG A 39 8.61 11.26 4.25
CA ARG A 39 9.91 11.76 3.77
C ARG A 39 9.71 13.19 3.26
N PRO A 40 10.51 14.18 3.66
CA PRO A 40 10.41 15.52 3.09
C PRO A 40 10.87 15.51 1.62
N ASN A 41 10.10 16.17 0.76
CA ASN A 41 10.47 16.41 -0.64
C ASN A 41 11.70 17.33 -0.72
N PRO A 42 12.70 17.04 -1.56
CA PRO A 42 13.84 17.93 -1.75
C PRO A 42 13.44 19.19 -2.52
N PRO A 43 14.08 20.35 -2.24
CA PRO A 43 13.73 21.61 -2.88
C PRO A 43 14.07 21.62 -4.38
N ARG A 44 13.16 22.18 -5.18
CA ARG A 44 13.35 22.51 -6.60
C ARG A 44 14.54 23.47 -6.73
N ARG A 45 15.64 23.01 -7.33
CA ARG A 45 16.72 23.90 -7.77
C ARG A 45 16.21 24.76 -8.92
N HIS A 46 16.25 26.08 -8.73
CA HIS A 46 16.08 27.07 -9.78
C HIS A 46 17.16 26.87 -10.85
N LEU A 47 16.72 26.75 -12.11
CA LEU A 47 17.59 26.75 -13.29
C LEU A 47 18.12 28.17 -13.49
N VAL A 48 19.40 28.37 -13.15
CA VAL A 48 20.16 29.53 -13.60
C VAL A 48 20.43 29.35 -15.10
N ALA A 49 20.06 30.34 -15.90
CA ALA A 49 20.32 30.40 -17.33
C ALA A 49 21.83 30.31 -17.61
N GLY A 50 22.23 29.33 -18.43
CA GLY A 50 23.59 29.21 -18.96
C GLY A 50 23.77 30.04 -20.25
N PRO A 51 25.02 30.38 -20.61
CA PRO A 51 25.34 31.33 -21.68
C PRO A 51 25.18 30.70 -23.07
N GLY A 52 24.92 31.55 -24.07
CA GLY A 52 24.54 31.19 -25.44
C GLY A 52 25.59 30.43 -26.26
N PRO A 53 25.20 29.98 -27.47
CA PRO A 53 25.97 29.04 -28.27
C PRO A 53 27.06 29.77 -29.06
N GLY A 54 28.32 29.49 -28.72
CA GLY A 54 29.43 30.02 -29.52
C GLY A 54 30.73 30.04 -28.76
N GLN A 55 31.33 28.87 -28.53
CA GLN A 55 32.77 28.74 -28.28
C GLN A 55 33.16 27.25 -28.34
N CYS A 56 33.85 26.87 -29.42
CA CYS A 56 34.58 25.62 -29.51
C CYS A 56 35.99 25.83 -28.95
N PRO A 57 36.46 25.05 -27.96
CA PRO A 57 37.88 24.83 -27.78
C PRO A 57 38.28 23.57 -28.54
N ARG A 58 39.18 23.77 -29.51
CA ARG A 58 40.02 22.73 -30.10
C ARG A 58 40.89 22.14 -28.99
N GLY A 59 40.98 20.82 -28.92
CA GLY A 59 41.83 20.13 -27.96
C GLY A 59 41.22 18.80 -27.52
N THR A 60 41.58 17.75 -28.23
CA THR A 60 41.32 16.35 -27.90
C THR A 60 41.79 16.01 -26.49
N MET A 61 40.89 15.98 -25.51
CA MET A 61 41.14 15.36 -24.21
C MET A 61 40.89 13.85 -24.30
N PHE A 62 41.74 13.14 -25.06
CA PHE A 62 41.73 11.67 -25.13
C PHE A 62 41.99 11.04 -23.75
N LEU A 63 42.67 11.76 -22.84
CA LEU A 63 42.89 11.33 -21.46
C LEU A 63 41.62 11.36 -20.60
N THR A 64 40.71 12.33 -20.77
CA THR A 64 39.51 12.42 -19.90
C THR A 64 38.43 11.41 -20.28
N THR A 65 38.33 11.04 -21.56
CA THR A 65 37.46 9.94 -22.04
C THR A 65 38.00 8.56 -21.66
N VAL A 66 39.32 8.38 -21.62
CA VAL A 66 39.96 7.13 -21.17
C VAL A 66 39.88 6.97 -19.64
N LEU A 67 39.94 8.05 -18.86
CA LEU A 67 39.80 8.00 -17.40
C LEU A 67 38.36 7.78 -16.92
N LEU A 68 37.34 8.22 -17.68
CA LEU A 68 35.91 8.06 -17.36
C LEU A 68 35.27 6.81 -18.00
N ARG A 69 36.03 5.71 -18.06
CA ARG A 69 35.83 4.48 -18.86
C ARG A 69 34.54 3.63 -18.63
N LYS A 70 33.53 4.11 -17.91
CA LYS A 70 32.28 3.35 -17.61
C LYS A 70 31.00 4.12 -17.95
N ARG A 71 30.96 4.80 -19.09
CA ARG A 71 29.77 5.53 -19.55
C ARG A 71 28.84 4.62 -20.36
N ILE A 72 27.60 4.43 -19.89
CA ILE A 72 26.54 3.75 -20.63
C ILE A 72 25.94 4.73 -21.65
N PRO A 73 25.80 4.35 -22.92
CA PRO A 73 25.23 5.25 -23.93
C PRO A 73 23.73 5.45 -23.67
N GLY A 74 23.26 6.69 -23.75
CA GLY A 74 21.84 7.02 -23.57
C GLY A 74 21.34 6.95 -22.11
N LYS A 75 20.03 6.69 -21.94
CA LYS A 75 19.38 6.61 -20.61
C LYS A 75 19.67 5.25 -19.96
N GLN A 76 20.09 5.24 -18.69
CA GLN A 76 20.58 4.03 -18.00
C GLN A 76 19.57 2.86 -17.94
N TRP A 77 18.26 3.15 -17.89
CA TRP A 77 17.21 2.16 -17.64
C TRP A 77 16.27 1.92 -18.83
N ILE A 78 16.52 2.57 -19.99
CA ILE A 78 15.65 2.56 -21.17
C ILE A 78 16.51 2.45 -22.43
N GLY A 79 16.01 1.86 -23.51
CA GLY A 79 16.75 1.69 -24.78
C GLY A 79 17.50 0.36 -24.91
N LYS A 80 18.37 0.26 -25.92
CA LYS A 80 19.08 -1.00 -26.28
C LYS A 80 20.17 -1.37 -25.26
N TYR A 81 21.03 -0.41 -24.89
CA TYR A 81 22.14 -0.65 -23.98
C TYR A 81 21.82 -0.08 -22.60
N ARG A 82 21.42 -0.96 -21.67
CA ARG A 82 21.01 -0.60 -20.29
C ARG A 82 22.06 -1.06 -19.29
N ARG A 83 21.99 -0.51 -18.06
CA ARG A 83 22.77 -1.03 -16.94
C ARG A 83 22.17 -2.36 -16.45
N PRO A 84 22.94 -3.47 -16.38
CA PRO A 84 22.46 -4.70 -15.79
C PRO A 84 22.09 -4.49 -14.31
N ARG A 85 20.91 -4.96 -13.89
CA ARG A 85 20.52 -5.00 -12.47
C ARG A 85 20.60 -6.43 -11.99
N VAL A 86 21.62 -6.73 -11.19
CA VAL A 86 21.77 -8.05 -10.58
C VAL A 86 20.78 -8.20 -9.43
N VAL A 87 20.12 -9.36 -9.37
CA VAL A 87 19.23 -9.69 -8.26
C VAL A 87 20.07 -10.11 -7.07
N THR A 88 20.00 -9.35 -5.99
CA THR A 88 20.72 -9.63 -4.74
C THR A 88 19.96 -10.66 -3.90
N LEU A 89 20.65 -11.28 -2.93
CA LEU A 89 20.03 -12.25 -2.03
C LEU A 89 18.91 -11.64 -1.17
N SER A 90 19.07 -10.39 -0.74
CA SER A 90 18.05 -9.69 0.05
C SER A 90 16.76 -9.47 -0.74
N MET A 91 16.86 -9.20 -2.05
CA MET A 91 15.69 -9.11 -2.93
C MET A 91 14.95 -10.46 -3.03
N LYS A 92 15.69 -11.56 -3.12
CA LYS A 92 15.11 -12.92 -3.12
C LYS A 92 14.40 -13.22 -1.80
N GLN A 93 15.06 -12.94 -0.68
CA GLN A 93 14.47 -13.13 0.66
C GLN A 93 13.23 -12.24 0.87
N ALA A 94 13.24 -11.00 0.37
CA ALA A 94 12.07 -10.13 0.41
C ALA A 94 10.91 -10.67 -0.44
N MET A 95 11.21 -11.27 -1.60
CA MET A 95 10.21 -11.93 -2.42
C MET A 95 9.62 -13.14 -1.73
N ILE A 96 10.46 -14.03 -1.18
CA ILE A 96 10.02 -15.24 -0.47
C ILE A 96 9.07 -14.87 0.68
N ARG A 97 9.44 -13.88 1.51
CA ARG A 97 8.56 -13.41 2.59
C ARG A 97 7.19 -12.92 2.11
N ARG A 98 7.12 -12.27 0.94
CA ARG A 98 5.84 -11.85 0.37
C ARG A 98 5.01 -13.04 -0.10
N LEU A 99 5.66 -13.99 -0.78
CA LEU A 99 5.02 -15.22 -1.23
C LEU A 99 4.50 -16.07 -0.07
N GLU A 100 5.22 -16.11 1.05
CA GLU A 100 4.76 -16.77 2.28
C GLU A 100 3.49 -16.11 2.83
N ILE A 101 3.43 -14.77 2.85
CA ILE A 101 2.23 -14.02 3.24
C ILE A 101 1.07 -14.28 2.28
N GLU A 102 1.33 -14.30 0.97
CA GLU A 102 0.31 -14.59 -0.05
C GLU A 102 -0.25 -16.00 0.11
N ALA A 103 0.61 -17.01 0.33
CA ALA A 103 0.19 -18.39 0.58
C ALA A 103 -0.65 -18.51 1.88
N GLU A 104 -0.28 -17.78 2.93
CA GLU A 104 -1.09 -17.71 4.16
C GLU A 104 -2.45 -17.04 3.91
N ASN A 105 -2.48 -15.94 3.16
CA ASN A 105 -3.73 -15.28 2.79
C ASN A 105 -4.65 -16.19 1.96
N GLU A 106 -4.10 -16.91 0.98
CA GLU A 106 -4.84 -17.89 0.19
C GLU A 106 -5.45 -18.99 1.07
N TYR A 107 -4.70 -19.48 2.04
CA TYR A 107 -5.21 -20.45 3.02
C TYR A 107 -6.44 -19.91 3.76
N TRP A 108 -6.35 -18.69 4.30
CA TRP A 108 -7.45 -18.08 5.06
C TRP A 108 -8.66 -17.73 4.18
N LEU A 109 -8.45 -17.33 2.93
CA LEU A 109 -9.52 -16.99 1.99
C LEU A 109 -10.20 -18.22 1.36
N SER A 110 -9.56 -19.39 1.39
CA SER A 110 -10.09 -20.61 0.77
C SER A 110 -11.35 -21.19 1.44
N ARG A 111 -11.66 -20.77 2.68
CA ARG A 111 -12.75 -21.36 3.49
C ARG A 111 -13.77 -20.28 3.89
N PRO A 112 -14.67 -19.89 2.99
CA PRO A 112 -15.73 -18.94 3.32
C PRO A 112 -16.70 -19.53 4.35
N TYR A 113 -17.24 -18.66 5.21
CA TYR A 113 -18.22 -19.04 6.23
C TYR A 113 -19.63 -19.22 5.65
N LEU A 114 -20.03 -18.35 4.73
CA LEU A 114 -21.34 -18.40 4.05
C LEU A 114 -21.16 -18.87 2.61
N THR A 115 -22.18 -19.57 2.11
CA THR A 115 -22.30 -19.80 0.66
C THR A 115 -22.80 -18.55 -0.03
N GLN A 116 -22.57 -18.45 -1.35
CA GLN A 116 -23.00 -17.30 -2.14
C GLN A 116 -24.52 -17.06 -2.07
N GLU A 117 -25.31 -18.14 -2.01
CA GLU A 117 -26.76 -18.08 -1.86
C GLU A 117 -27.18 -17.47 -0.51
N GLN A 118 -26.47 -17.79 0.57
CA GLN A 118 -26.73 -17.24 1.90
C GLN A 118 -26.30 -15.77 2.02
N GLU A 119 -25.23 -15.38 1.31
CA GLU A 119 -24.77 -14.00 1.28
C GLU A 119 -25.75 -13.09 0.51
N TYR A 120 -26.51 -13.66 -0.43
CA TYR A 120 -27.41 -12.90 -1.28
C TYR A 120 -28.40 -12.06 -0.47
N ASN A 121 -28.33 -10.74 -0.63
CA ASN A 121 -29.16 -9.74 0.04
C ASN A 121 -29.12 -9.70 1.59
N HIS A 122 -28.22 -10.44 2.26
CA HIS A 122 -28.13 -10.49 3.72
C HIS A 122 -28.01 -9.08 4.38
N ASN A 123 -27.28 -8.15 3.77
CA ASN A 123 -27.08 -6.79 4.29
C ASN A 123 -27.67 -5.69 3.37
N ARG A 124 -28.81 -5.97 2.73
CA ARG A 124 -29.45 -4.99 1.84
C ARG A 124 -29.94 -3.76 2.60
N GLU A 125 -30.59 -3.96 3.73
CA GLU A 125 -31.19 -2.89 4.54
C GLU A 125 -30.13 -1.97 5.13
N GLY A 126 -29.05 -2.52 5.70
CA GLY A 126 -27.94 -1.73 6.24
C GLY A 126 -27.24 -0.90 5.16
N ARG A 127 -27.07 -1.43 3.94
CA ARG A 127 -26.56 -0.65 2.80
C ARG A 127 -27.52 0.47 2.40
N ARG A 128 -28.82 0.21 2.38
CA ARG A 128 -29.85 1.21 2.07
C ARG A 128 -29.87 2.34 3.10
N ALA A 129 -29.84 2.02 4.38
CA ALA A 129 -29.79 3.01 5.45
C ALA A 129 -28.54 3.91 5.34
N LYS A 130 -27.35 3.31 5.11
CA LYS A 130 -26.11 4.07 4.88
C LYS A 130 -26.19 4.97 3.65
N TRP A 131 -26.88 4.53 2.60
CA TRP A 131 -27.10 5.34 1.41
C TRP A 131 -28.06 6.50 1.67
N GLU A 132 -29.16 6.26 2.40
CA GLU A 132 -30.14 7.29 2.75
C GLU A 132 -29.53 8.35 3.68
N THR A 133 -28.65 7.97 4.62
CA THR A 133 -27.91 8.93 5.44
C THR A 133 -26.90 9.73 4.62
N LEU A 134 -26.21 9.10 3.68
CA LEU A 134 -25.32 9.83 2.76
C LEU A 134 -26.13 10.79 1.88
N LYS A 135 -27.28 10.38 1.38
CA LYS A 135 -28.17 11.25 0.60
C LYS A 135 -28.65 12.43 1.43
N SER A 136 -29.10 12.19 2.66
CA SER A 136 -29.60 13.26 3.54
C SER A 136 -28.50 14.28 3.88
N THR A 137 -27.28 13.81 4.18
CA THR A 137 -26.12 14.69 4.44
C THR A 137 -25.68 15.49 3.21
N MET A 138 -25.78 14.92 2.01
CA MET A 138 -25.53 15.67 0.77
C MET A 138 -26.60 16.73 0.53
N THR A 139 -27.87 16.41 0.78
CA THR A 139 -28.99 17.37 0.61
C THR A 139 -29.04 18.44 1.69
N SER A 140 -28.56 18.16 2.90
CA SER A 140 -28.53 19.11 4.01
C SER A 140 -27.36 20.09 3.96
N LYS A 141 -26.47 19.96 2.96
CA LYS A 141 -25.35 20.88 2.76
C LYS A 141 -25.85 22.20 2.18
N PHE A 142 -26.40 23.04 3.05
CA PHE A 142 -26.82 24.41 2.76
C PHE A 142 -25.90 25.41 3.49
N PRO A 143 -25.70 26.64 2.97
CA PRO A 143 -24.98 27.68 3.70
C PRO A 143 -25.60 27.94 5.08
N GLU A 144 -24.77 28.29 6.06
CA GLU A 144 -25.23 28.60 7.40
C GLU A 144 -26.16 29.83 7.42
N HIS A 145 -27.12 29.83 8.36
CA HIS A 145 -27.98 30.97 8.58
C HIS A 145 -27.18 32.15 9.14
N ARG A 146 -27.47 33.36 8.65
CA ARG A 146 -26.85 34.60 9.14
C ARG A 146 -27.88 35.38 9.95
N TYR A 147 -27.58 35.65 11.22
CA TYR A 147 -28.48 36.35 12.12
C TYR A 147 -28.15 37.84 12.23
N MET A 148 -29.17 38.70 12.31
CA MET A 148 -28.98 40.14 12.47
C MET A 148 -28.33 40.51 13.81
N SER A 149 -28.50 39.68 14.84
CA SER A 149 -27.84 39.82 16.14
C SER A 149 -26.33 39.89 16.00
N ASP A 150 -25.74 39.09 15.11
CA ASP A 150 -24.28 39.03 14.92
C ASP A 150 -23.77 40.36 14.35
N HIS A 151 -24.55 40.98 13.46
CA HIS A 151 -24.24 42.29 12.89
C HIS A 151 -24.45 43.42 13.91
N LEU A 152 -25.51 43.36 14.71
CA LEU A 152 -25.80 44.39 15.72
C LEU A 152 -24.84 44.33 16.91
N ASN A 153 -24.39 43.12 17.30
CA ASN A 153 -23.38 42.94 18.34
C ASN A 153 -22.06 43.62 17.97
N HIS A 154 -21.73 43.73 16.69
CA HIS A 154 -20.55 44.45 16.25
C HIS A 154 -20.57 45.94 16.62
N LEU A 155 -21.74 46.56 16.76
CA LEU A 155 -21.87 47.97 17.16
C LEU A 155 -21.40 48.22 18.60
N ASN A 156 -21.43 47.19 19.46
CA ASN A 156 -20.99 47.27 20.85
C ASN A 156 -19.47 47.45 21.00
N VAL A 157 -18.68 47.31 19.93
CA VAL A 157 -17.22 47.54 19.95
C VAL A 157 -16.87 48.97 20.36
N SER A 158 -17.76 49.93 20.08
CA SER A 158 -17.57 51.35 20.43
C SER A 158 -18.12 51.72 21.81
N LYS A 159 -18.64 50.76 22.58
CA LYS A 159 -19.29 51.03 23.88
C LYS A 159 -18.24 51.46 24.92
N LYS A 160 -18.41 52.67 25.46
CA LYS A 160 -17.59 53.23 26.53
C LYS A 160 -18.38 53.27 27.85
N TRP A 161 -17.69 53.22 28.97
CA TRP A 161 -18.30 53.45 30.29
C TRP A 161 -18.29 54.94 30.62
N THR A 162 -19.30 55.41 31.35
CA THR A 162 -19.38 56.78 31.88
C THR A 162 -18.26 56.99 32.91
N SER A 163 -17.45 58.03 32.70
CA SER A 163 -16.56 58.60 33.74
C SER A 163 -17.31 59.61 34.60
#